data_AF-A0A1C6JKH5-F1
#
_entry.id   AF-A0A1C6JKH5-F1
#
_cell.length_a   1.000
_cell.length_b   1.000
_cell.length_c   1.000
_cell.angle_alpha   90.00
_cell.angle_beta   90.00
_cell.angle_gamma   90.00
#
_symmetry.space_group_name_H-M   'P 1'
#
loop_
_entity.id
_entity.type
_entity.pdbx_description
1 polymer ?
#
loop_
_entity_poly.entity_id
_entity_poly.type
_entity_poly.pdbx_seq_one_letter_code
_entity_poly.pdbx_strand_id
1 'polypeptide(L)'
;MLVLPKKTSHPLHTDSILEINRVTSRAEDYTGIHNINRVTQSESLSSAEAAPFTVSRASETPMSSRVSNPSPSYRRSAQQNTFTSSAPSGISHQIMPALINQTRKGQKTLLGDAISLGKIKACLGWNVKNPACDVDVSAFLLGRDGKVSGDDWFVFYGQKESPDRSVIFSDRENTDRESVAIDLSRLNPSITRIVFVLTINDAFSKRLNFGMIEDAYVRILDAASDRELVSFVMDEYYSNVISMMIGEVYLHNGNWKFNAIGNGVAKDLEGLCGLYGVQVKQT
;
A
#
# COMPACT_ATOMS: atom_id res chain seq x y z
N MET A 1 -16.53 -11.16 10.32
CA MET A 1 -16.66 -10.76 8.90
C MET A 1 -16.01 -9.41 8.74
N LEU A 2 -14.85 -9.37 8.08
CA LEU A 2 -14.05 -8.17 7.89
C LEU A 2 -14.63 -7.30 6.77
N VAL A 3 -14.61 -5.98 6.96
CA VAL A 3 -14.75 -5.00 5.88
C VAL A 3 -13.34 -4.58 5.49
N LEU A 4 -12.92 -4.86 4.25
CA LEU A 4 -11.64 -4.35 3.76
C LEU A 4 -11.78 -2.83 3.58
N PRO A 5 -11.03 -1.99 4.33
CA PRO A 5 -11.01 -0.56 4.07
C PRO A 5 -10.36 -0.33 2.69
N LYS A 6 -10.93 0.56 1.88
CA LYS A 6 -10.22 1.06 0.70
C LYS A 6 -9.05 1.93 1.18
N LYS A 7 -7.82 1.57 0.81
CA LYS A 7 -6.64 2.41 1.03
C LYS A 7 -6.87 3.79 0.41
N THR A 8 -7.06 4.80 1.25
CA THR A 8 -7.27 6.18 0.80
C THR A 8 -5.98 6.71 0.20
N SER A 9 -6.08 7.53 -0.85
CA SER A 9 -4.93 8.15 -1.53
C SER A 9 -4.16 9.18 -0.68
N HIS A 10 -4.53 9.35 0.59
CA HIS A 10 -3.95 10.26 1.57
C HIS A 10 -3.74 9.51 2.90
N PRO A 11 -2.73 9.89 3.73
CA PRO A 11 -2.47 9.25 5.02
C PRO A 11 -3.68 9.34 5.96
N LEU A 12 -4.05 8.21 6.57
CA LEU A 12 -5.11 8.17 7.57
C LEU A 12 -4.60 8.74 8.90
N HIS A 13 -5.25 9.80 9.38
CA HIS A 13 -5.03 10.32 10.73
C HIS A 13 -5.71 9.42 11.78
N THR A 14 -5.12 9.34 12.97
CA THR A 14 -5.52 8.39 14.03
C THR A 14 -7.01 8.45 14.40
N ASP A 15 -7.60 9.65 14.35
CA ASP A 15 -8.99 9.91 14.73
C ASP A 15 -10.01 9.19 13.84
N SER A 16 -9.70 9.01 12.54
CA SER A 16 -10.61 8.37 11.57
C SER A 16 -10.89 6.90 11.88
N ILE A 17 -9.97 6.21 12.57
CA ILE A 17 -10.12 4.78 12.93
C ILE A 17 -11.13 4.60 14.06
N LEU A 18 -11.25 5.57 14.98
CA LEU A 18 -12.21 5.53 16.09
C LEU A 18 -13.65 5.78 15.62
N GLU A 19 -13.83 6.48 14.50
CA GLU A 19 -15.15 6.80 13.96
C GLU A 19 -15.80 5.59 13.25
N ILE A 20 -15.02 4.82 12.48
CA ILE A 20 -15.49 3.60 11.79
C ILE A 20 -16.10 2.60 12.78
N ASN A 21 -15.46 2.36 13.93
CA ASN A 21 -15.96 1.44 14.96
C ASN A 21 -17.16 1.98 15.78
N ARG A 22 -17.44 3.30 15.72
CA ARG A 22 -18.63 3.91 16.35
C ARG A 22 -19.90 3.79 15.51
N VAL A 23 -19.78 3.69 14.18
CA VAL A 23 -20.96 3.52 13.30
C VAL A 23 -21.57 2.12 13.48
N THR A 24 -20.74 1.09 13.61
CA THR A 24 -21.16 -0.32 13.71
C THR A 24 -21.88 -0.68 15.02
N SER A 25 -21.81 0.17 16.04
CA SER A 25 -22.35 -0.09 17.39
C SER A 25 -23.64 0.68 17.73
N ARG A 26 -24.34 1.23 16.71
CA ARG A 26 -25.45 2.17 16.92
C ARG A 26 -26.63 2.00 15.94
N ALA A 27 -26.93 0.76 15.58
CA ALA A 27 -27.94 0.39 14.58
C ALA A 27 -29.03 -0.58 15.12
N GLU A 28 -29.31 -0.51 16.43
CA GLU A 28 -30.54 -1.03 17.04
C GLU A 28 -31.24 0.12 17.78
N ASP A 29 -32.54 -0.04 18.05
CA ASP A 29 -33.50 0.99 18.49
C ASP A 29 -33.73 2.19 17.56
N TYR A 30 -34.86 2.18 16.84
CA TYR A 30 -35.80 3.31 16.77
C TYR A 30 -37.21 2.84 16.33
N THR A 31 -38.17 2.85 17.27
CA THR A 31 -39.58 2.54 17.01
C THR A 31 -40.48 3.73 17.39
N GLY A 32 -41.10 4.37 16.40
CA GLY A 32 -42.02 5.50 16.58
C GLY A 32 -41.35 6.88 16.77
N ILE A 33 -42.09 8.00 16.78
CA ILE A 33 -43.54 8.16 16.54
C ILE A 33 -43.90 9.61 16.09
N HIS A 34 -44.95 9.72 15.27
CA HIS A 34 -45.79 10.89 14.90
C HIS A 34 -45.26 12.27 14.39
N ASN A 35 -45.85 12.64 13.24
CA ASN A 35 -46.17 13.97 12.65
C ASN A 35 -46.25 15.23 13.55
N ILE A 36 -46.07 16.42 12.91
CA ILE A 36 -47.10 17.50 12.81
C ILE A 36 -46.78 18.52 11.68
N ASN A 37 -47.82 19.25 11.23
CA ASN A 37 -47.94 20.28 10.15
C ASN A 37 -46.71 21.17 9.83
N ARG A 38 -46.43 21.62 8.58
CA ARG A 38 -47.22 22.08 7.40
C ARG A 38 -47.61 23.58 7.39
N VAL A 39 -46.82 24.38 6.65
CA VAL A 39 -47.12 25.73 6.08
C VAL A 39 -46.26 25.83 4.79
N THR A 40 -46.75 25.80 3.53
CA THR A 40 -47.34 26.87 2.67
C THR A 40 -46.47 28.15 2.55
N GLN A 41 -46.22 28.79 1.39
CA GLN A 41 -46.74 28.63 0.00
C GLN A 41 -45.85 29.41 -1.02
N SER A 42 -45.75 28.94 -2.28
CA SER A 42 -45.47 29.69 -3.55
C SER A 42 -44.22 30.64 -3.62
N GLU A 43 -43.74 31.27 -4.70
CA GLU A 43 -44.08 31.55 -6.14
C GLU A 43 -42.76 31.41 -6.96
N SER A 44 -42.60 30.77 -8.13
CA SER A 44 -43.13 30.90 -9.51
C SER A 44 -42.38 31.82 -10.51
N LEU A 45 -41.51 31.21 -11.35
CA LEU A 45 -41.28 31.44 -12.80
C LEU A 45 -40.65 32.75 -13.39
N SER A 46 -40.19 32.61 -14.65
CA SER A 46 -39.78 33.64 -15.65
C SER A 46 -38.30 34.13 -15.63
N SER A 47 -37.65 34.56 -16.73
CA SER A 47 -37.44 34.03 -18.11
C SER A 47 -36.73 35.10 -18.99
N ALA A 48 -35.71 34.72 -19.79
CA ALA A 48 -35.05 35.55 -20.85
C ALA A 48 -34.43 36.90 -20.38
N GLU A 49 -33.63 37.69 -21.15
CA GLU A 49 -33.27 37.71 -22.59
C GLU A 49 -31.78 38.16 -22.76
N ALA A 50 -31.30 38.62 -23.93
CA ALA A 50 -29.85 38.73 -24.23
C ALA A 50 -29.39 39.91 -25.13
N ALA A 51 -28.08 40.23 -25.00
CA ALA A 51 -27.20 40.88 -25.99
C ALA A 51 -27.40 42.43 -26.25
N PRO A 52 -26.63 43.07 -27.17
CA PRO A 52 -25.20 43.40 -26.96
C PRO A 52 -24.81 44.85 -27.38
N PHE A 53 -23.57 45.30 -27.09
CA PHE A 53 -22.93 46.42 -27.81
C PHE A 53 -21.38 46.31 -27.90
N THR A 54 -20.75 47.11 -28.78
CA THR A 54 -19.66 46.61 -29.65
C THR A 54 -18.59 47.67 -30.04
N VAL A 55 -17.30 47.37 -29.80
CA VAL A 55 -16.05 47.76 -30.54
C VAL A 55 -15.66 49.24 -30.76
N SER A 56 -14.41 49.60 -30.40
CA SER A 56 -13.36 50.20 -31.30
C SER A 56 -12.06 50.58 -30.56
N ARG A 57 -10.85 50.73 -31.17
CA ARG A 57 -10.19 50.08 -32.34
C ARG A 57 -8.74 50.62 -32.51
N ALA A 58 -7.72 49.73 -32.49
CA ALA A 58 -6.34 49.90 -33.04
C ALA A 58 -5.52 51.14 -32.52
N SER A 59 -4.26 51.47 -32.87
CA SER A 59 -3.19 51.09 -33.86
C SER A 59 -1.82 51.54 -33.25
N GLU A 60 -0.56 51.24 -33.67
CA GLU A 60 0.10 50.39 -34.69
C GLU A 60 1.59 50.14 -34.29
N THR A 61 2.53 49.82 -35.22
CA THR A 61 4.01 49.76 -35.00
C THR A 61 4.78 50.62 -36.03
N PRO A 62 6.10 50.89 -35.86
CA PRO A 62 7.09 50.27 -36.79
C PRO A 62 8.55 50.04 -36.26
N MET A 63 9.38 49.51 -37.17
CA MET A 63 10.85 49.28 -37.20
C MET A 63 11.75 50.56 -37.12
N SER A 64 13.09 50.59 -37.04
CA SER A 64 14.24 49.63 -36.86
C SER A 64 15.56 50.44 -36.69
N SER A 65 16.65 49.87 -36.13
CA SER A 65 18.08 50.10 -36.54
C SER A 65 19.11 49.33 -35.67
N ARG A 66 20.43 49.65 -35.73
CA ARG A 66 21.54 48.69 -35.51
C ARG A 66 22.83 49.35 -34.93
N VAL A 67 23.74 48.52 -34.40
CA VAL A 67 25.21 48.69 -34.18
C VAL A 67 25.70 49.10 -32.76
N SER A 68 26.88 48.56 -32.39
CA SER A 68 27.86 48.94 -31.32
C SER A 68 27.79 48.26 -29.94
N ASN A 69 28.91 47.62 -29.59
CA ASN A 69 29.40 47.34 -28.22
C ASN A 69 30.22 48.59 -27.72
N PRO A 70 30.79 48.68 -26.48
CA PRO A 70 31.14 47.62 -25.53
C PRO A 70 30.75 47.85 -24.05
N SER A 71 31.07 46.86 -23.21
CA SER A 71 30.91 46.86 -21.74
C SER A 71 31.76 47.91 -21.01
N PRO A 72 31.34 48.28 -19.78
CA PRO A 72 32.22 48.02 -18.63
C PRO A 72 31.51 47.27 -17.48
N SER A 73 32.30 46.60 -16.64
CA SER A 73 31.83 45.76 -15.53
C SER A 73 31.41 46.56 -14.30
N TYR A 74 30.20 46.31 -13.77
CA TYR A 74 29.81 46.72 -12.42
C TYR A 74 29.39 45.52 -11.57
N ARG A 75 30.09 45.33 -10.45
CA ARG A 75 29.87 44.25 -9.47
C ARG A 75 28.74 44.67 -8.52
N ARG A 76 27.53 44.12 -8.69
CA ARG A 76 26.46 44.18 -7.68
C ARG A 76 26.07 42.79 -7.20
N SER A 77 26.13 42.59 -5.90
CA SER A 77 25.51 41.46 -5.22
C SER A 77 23.99 41.61 -5.27
N ALA A 78 23.31 40.61 -5.83
CA ALA A 78 21.87 40.45 -5.76
C ALA A 78 21.58 39.14 -5.02
N GLN A 79 20.74 39.20 -3.99
CA GLN A 79 20.34 38.01 -3.23
C GLN A 79 19.48 37.11 -4.12
N GLN A 80 19.84 35.83 -4.22
CA GLN A 80 19.01 34.84 -4.91
C GLN A 80 17.81 34.49 -4.04
N ASN A 81 16.66 35.14 -4.28
CA ASN A 81 15.37 34.61 -3.86
C ASN A 81 15.09 33.33 -4.65
N THR A 82 15.54 32.19 -4.13
CA THR A 82 15.19 30.88 -4.65
C THR A 82 13.71 30.61 -4.35
N PHE A 83 12.83 30.98 -5.28
CA PHE A 83 11.49 30.41 -5.35
C PHE A 83 11.63 28.91 -5.60
N THR A 84 11.61 28.11 -4.53
CA THR A 84 11.55 26.65 -4.61
C THR A 84 10.17 26.25 -5.11
N SER A 85 10.01 26.14 -6.43
CA SER A 85 8.83 25.51 -7.02
C SER A 85 8.80 24.05 -6.57
N SER A 86 7.74 23.67 -5.85
CA SER A 86 7.48 22.29 -5.44
C SER A 86 7.08 21.47 -6.68
N ALA A 87 8.08 20.93 -7.37
CA ALA A 87 7.87 19.96 -8.44
C ALA A 87 7.09 18.73 -7.90
N PRO A 88 6.23 18.10 -8.71
CA PRO A 88 5.41 16.98 -8.25
C PRO A 88 6.25 15.78 -7.84
N SER A 89 5.76 15.00 -6.87
CA SER A 89 6.43 13.84 -6.29
C SER A 89 6.83 12.81 -7.35
N GLY A 90 8.11 12.79 -7.73
CA GLY A 90 8.65 11.82 -8.67
C GLY A 90 8.64 10.39 -8.10
N ILE A 91 8.71 9.40 -8.99
CA ILE A 91 8.83 8.00 -8.61
C ILE A 91 10.15 7.82 -7.85
N SER A 92 10.05 7.55 -6.54
CA SER A 92 11.19 7.11 -5.74
C SER A 92 11.50 5.66 -6.12
N HIS A 93 12.29 5.49 -7.19
CA HIS A 93 13.00 4.25 -7.46
C HIS A 93 14.01 4.05 -6.31
N GLN A 94 13.79 3.00 -5.53
CA GLN A 94 14.46 2.73 -4.28
C GLN A 94 15.60 1.75 -4.54
N ILE A 95 16.82 2.11 -4.15
CA ILE A 95 17.99 1.24 -4.25
C ILE A 95 17.72 0.00 -3.41
N MET A 96 17.76 -1.19 -4.00
CA MET A 96 17.60 -2.45 -3.27
C MET A 96 18.69 -2.56 -2.18
N PRO A 97 18.36 -3.04 -0.98
CA PRO A 97 19.37 -3.38 0.02
C PRO A 97 20.27 -4.51 -0.50
N ALA A 98 21.46 -4.66 0.07
CA ALA A 98 22.32 -5.80 -0.21
C ALA A 98 21.66 -7.08 0.33
N LEU A 99 21.21 -7.94 -0.58
CA LEU A 99 20.60 -9.24 -0.27
C LEU A 99 21.69 -10.31 -0.27
N ILE A 100 22.01 -10.82 0.92
CA ILE A 100 23.24 -11.58 1.21
C ILE A 100 23.00 -13.09 1.07
N ASN A 101 21.92 -13.59 1.66
CA ASN A 101 21.61 -15.01 1.80
C ASN A 101 20.50 -15.42 0.82
N GLN A 102 20.75 -15.18 -0.47
CA GLN A 102 19.75 -15.35 -1.52
C GLN A 102 19.37 -16.82 -1.74
N THR A 103 18.07 -17.09 -1.80
CA THR A 103 17.44 -18.38 -2.13
C THR A 103 16.70 -18.29 -3.46
N ARG A 104 16.32 -19.43 -4.05
CA ARG A 104 15.63 -19.50 -5.35
C ARG A 104 14.15 -19.89 -5.22
N LYS A 105 13.34 -19.56 -6.22
CA LYS A 105 11.94 -19.99 -6.33
C LYS A 105 11.81 -21.51 -6.12
N GLY A 106 10.93 -21.92 -5.21
CA GLY A 106 10.70 -23.30 -4.78
C GLY A 106 11.63 -23.83 -3.67
N GLN A 107 12.73 -23.14 -3.36
CA GLN A 107 13.72 -23.56 -2.36
C GLN A 107 13.23 -23.28 -0.94
N LYS A 108 13.52 -24.22 -0.03
CA LYS A 108 13.09 -24.21 1.38
C LYS A 108 14.30 -24.07 2.30
N THR A 109 14.55 -22.85 2.78
CA THR A 109 15.69 -22.49 3.63
C THR A 109 15.32 -22.66 5.11
N LEU A 110 16.21 -23.24 5.91
CA LEU A 110 16.06 -23.29 7.37
C LEU A 110 16.33 -21.90 7.97
N LEU A 111 15.44 -21.42 8.84
CA LEU A 111 15.67 -20.19 9.62
C LEU A 111 16.27 -20.52 11.00
N GLY A 112 15.71 -21.54 11.66
CA GLY A 112 16.13 -22.02 12.97
C GLY A 112 15.14 -23.04 13.54
N ASP A 113 15.44 -23.62 14.70
CA ASP A 113 14.47 -24.42 15.44
C ASP A 113 13.42 -23.52 16.12
N ALA A 114 12.28 -24.10 16.50
CA ALA A 114 11.15 -23.37 17.07
C ALA A 114 11.35 -22.88 18.51
N ILE A 115 12.46 -23.23 19.17
CA ILE A 115 12.78 -22.82 20.55
C ILE A 115 13.79 -21.66 20.54
N SER A 116 14.81 -21.71 19.68
CA SER A 116 15.90 -20.71 19.66
C SER A 116 15.62 -19.49 18.79
N LEU A 117 14.86 -19.62 17.69
CA LEU A 117 14.74 -18.56 16.68
C LEU A 117 14.04 -17.28 17.18
N GLY A 118 13.18 -17.38 18.20
CA GLY A 118 12.62 -16.24 18.93
C GLY A 118 11.80 -15.27 18.08
N LYS A 119 12.46 -14.24 17.52
CA LYS A 119 11.84 -13.15 16.76
C LYS A 119 12.51 -12.96 15.41
N ILE A 120 11.70 -12.88 14.36
CA ILE A 120 12.14 -12.56 13.00
C ILE A 120 11.39 -11.34 12.46
N LYS A 121 11.94 -10.70 11.43
CA LYS A 121 11.33 -9.58 10.72
C LYS A 121 11.38 -9.85 9.22
N ALA A 122 10.23 -9.97 8.57
CA ALA A 122 10.14 -10.04 7.12
C ALA A 122 10.09 -8.61 6.57
N CYS A 123 11.15 -8.17 5.88
CA CYS A 123 11.16 -6.88 5.19
C CYS A 123 10.93 -7.09 3.69
N LEU A 124 10.14 -6.21 3.07
CA LEU A 124 9.75 -6.31 1.67
C LEU A 124 9.94 -4.98 0.94
N GLY A 125 10.32 -5.05 -0.32
CA GLY A 125 10.48 -3.90 -1.19
C GLY A 125 10.26 -4.26 -2.65
N TRP A 126 10.11 -3.23 -3.48
CA TRP A 126 9.86 -3.30 -4.92
C TRP A 126 10.14 -1.94 -5.56
N ASN A 127 10.17 -1.90 -6.89
CA ASN A 127 10.11 -0.68 -7.69
C ASN A 127 8.95 -0.76 -8.70
N VAL A 128 8.58 0.39 -9.26
CA VAL A 128 7.40 0.49 -10.16
C VAL A 128 7.77 1.21 -11.45
N LYS A 129 7.50 0.53 -12.57
CA LYS A 129 7.61 1.07 -13.94
C LYS A 129 6.44 2.00 -14.26
N ASN A 130 5.29 1.79 -13.60
CA ASN A 130 4.11 2.64 -13.69
C ASN A 130 3.84 3.33 -12.33
N PRO A 131 3.82 4.68 -12.24
CA PRO A 131 3.55 5.39 -10.99
C PRO A 131 2.17 5.12 -10.39
N ALA A 132 1.21 4.61 -11.17
CA ALA A 132 -0.12 4.24 -10.67
C ALA A 132 -0.14 2.93 -9.86
N CYS A 133 0.96 2.15 -9.85
CA CYS A 133 1.09 0.93 -9.06
C CYS A 133 1.31 1.23 -7.57
N ASP A 134 0.21 1.52 -6.88
CA ASP A 134 0.10 1.35 -5.44
C ASP A 134 0.10 -0.15 -5.10
N VAL A 135 1.04 -0.59 -4.27
CA VAL A 135 1.26 -1.98 -3.88
C VAL A 135 1.24 -2.07 -2.37
N ASP A 136 0.63 -3.14 -1.86
CA ASP A 136 0.51 -3.47 -0.44
C ASP A 136 1.10 -4.85 -0.15
N VAL A 137 1.79 -4.99 0.98
CA VAL A 137 2.04 -6.27 1.63
C VAL A 137 0.85 -6.66 2.50
N SER A 138 0.53 -7.95 2.51
CA SER A 138 -0.32 -8.56 3.53
C SER A 138 0.24 -9.91 3.99
N ALA A 139 -0.10 -10.31 5.21
CA ALA A 139 0.32 -11.55 5.84
C ALA A 139 -0.90 -12.37 6.33
N PHE A 140 -1.05 -13.58 5.81
CA PHE A 140 -2.10 -14.52 6.25
C PHE A 140 -1.49 -15.52 7.24
N LEU A 141 -2.00 -15.55 8.48
CA LEU A 141 -1.58 -16.50 9.52
C LEU A 141 -2.48 -17.74 9.42
N LEU A 142 -1.91 -18.88 9.05
CA LEU A 142 -2.65 -20.06 8.62
C LEU A 142 -2.45 -21.28 9.54
N GLY A 143 -3.56 -21.98 9.76
CA GLY A 143 -3.60 -23.32 10.35
C GLY A 143 -3.03 -24.40 9.43
N ARG A 144 -3.04 -25.64 9.91
CA ARG A 144 -2.51 -26.82 9.20
C ARG A 144 -3.30 -27.19 7.93
N ASP A 145 -4.55 -26.74 7.87
CA ASP A 145 -5.45 -26.80 6.72
C ASP A 145 -5.16 -25.74 5.64
N GLY A 146 -4.28 -24.77 5.93
CA GLY A 146 -4.01 -23.65 5.03
C GLY A 146 -5.07 -22.54 5.07
N LYS A 147 -5.86 -22.45 6.15
CA LYS A 147 -6.86 -21.39 6.36
C LYS A 147 -6.55 -20.52 7.58
N VAL A 148 -7.06 -19.29 7.57
CA VAL A 148 -7.07 -18.45 8.78
C VAL A 148 -7.99 -19.04 9.84
N SER A 149 -7.67 -18.86 11.13
CA SER A 149 -8.58 -19.26 12.22
C SER A 149 -9.75 -18.27 12.42
N GLY A 150 -9.68 -17.09 11.80
CA GLY A 150 -10.65 -16.01 11.83
C GLY A 150 -10.13 -14.83 11.00
N ASP A 151 -10.98 -13.84 10.71
CA ASP A 151 -10.62 -12.69 9.86
C ASP A 151 -9.56 -11.78 10.51
N ASP A 152 -9.42 -11.90 11.82
CA ASP A 152 -8.44 -11.26 12.70
C ASP A 152 -7.02 -11.87 12.56
N TRP A 153 -6.89 -13.05 11.95
CA TRP A 153 -5.62 -13.70 11.61
C TRP A 153 -5.07 -13.30 10.22
N PHE A 154 -5.56 -12.20 9.65
CA PHE A 154 -5.09 -11.60 8.41
C PHE A 154 -4.55 -10.18 8.69
N VAL A 155 -3.24 -10.00 8.57
CA VAL A 155 -2.54 -8.77 8.96
C VAL A 155 -2.16 -7.96 7.72
N PHE A 156 -2.50 -6.68 7.71
CA PHE A 156 -2.29 -5.73 6.61
C PHE A 156 -2.40 -4.28 7.13
N TYR A 157 -2.26 -3.26 6.26
CA TYR A 157 -2.31 -1.84 6.66
C TYR A 157 -3.56 -1.44 7.47
N GLY A 158 -4.72 -2.07 7.23
CA GLY A 158 -5.98 -1.82 7.93
C GLY A 158 -6.18 -2.63 9.22
N GLN A 159 -5.38 -3.66 9.44
CA GLN A 159 -5.40 -4.52 10.64
C GLN A 159 -3.96 -4.93 10.95
N LYS A 160 -3.23 -4.02 11.63
CA LYS A 160 -1.76 -4.10 11.74
C LYS A 160 -1.22 -5.12 12.74
N GLU A 161 -2.05 -5.74 13.57
CA GLU A 161 -1.63 -6.73 14.58
C GLU A 161 -2.49 -8.00 14.50
N SER A 162 -1.87 -9.16 14.77
CA SER A 162 -2.60 -10.42 15.02
C SER A 162 -3.23 -10.45 16.43
N PRO A 163 -4.17 -11.37 16.72
CA PRO A 163 -4.94 -11.35 17.98
C PRO A 163 -4.09 -11.70 19.21
N ASP A 164 -3.07 -12.54 19.02
CA ASP A 164 -2.04 -12.86 20.00
C ASP A 164 -0.93 -11.79 20.08
N ARG A 165 -0.96 -10.78 19.21
CA ARG A 165 0.08 -9.78 18.91
C ARG A 165 1.47 -10.39 18.73
N SER A 166 1.52 -11.56 18.09
CA SER A 166 2.76 -12.19 17.64
C SER A 166 3.24 -11.58 16.30
N VAL A 167 2.32 -11.16 15.44
CA VAL A 167 2.62 -10.57 14.12
C VAL A 167 2.18 -9.10 14.09
N ILE A 168 3.08 -8.22 13.65
CA ILE A 168 2.87 -6.76 13.58
C ILE A 168 3.37 -6.22 12.25
N PHE A 169 2.56 -5.46 11.53
CA PHE A 169 2.88 -4.81 10.25
C PHE A 169 3.33 -3.35 10.43
N SER A 170 4.38 -2.94 9.70
CA SER A 170 4.83 -1.56 9.54
C SER A 170 4.77 -1.11 8.09
N ASP A 171 4.28 0.11 7.86
CA ASP A 171 4.15 0.77 6.56
C ASP A 171 5.43 1.51 6.12
N ARG A 172 6.49 1.54 6.96
CA ARG A 172 7.88 1.85 6.59
C ARG A 172 8.90 1.10 7.43
N GLU A 173 10.04 0.76 6.82
CA GLU A 173 11.17 0.09 7.47
C GLU A 173 12.50 0.48 6.77
N ASN A 174 13.22 1.47 7.28
CA ASN A 174 14.58 1.82 6.85
C ASN A 174 14.78 1.94 5.32
N THR A 175 15.40 0.94 4.69
CA THR A 175 15.68 0.86 3.24
C THR A 175 14.73 -0.08 2.49
N ASP A 176 13.82 -0.73 3.20
CA ASP A 176 12.72 -1.54 2.67
C ASP A 176 11.47 -0.65 2.50
N ARG A 177 10.37 -1.17 1.94
CA ARG A 177 9.11 -0.43 1.83
C ARG A 177 8.19 -0.71 3.00
N GLU A 178 7.95 -1.98 3.30
CA GLU A 178 7.05 -2.43 4.36
C GLU A 178 7.68 -3.60 5.10
N SER A 179 7.32 -3.81 6.38
CA SER A 179 7.85 -4.91 7.19
C SER A 179 6.77 -5.60 8.03
N VAL A 180 7.03 -6.87 8.35
CA VAL A 180 6.19 -7.70 9.21
C VAL A 180 7.09 -8.33 10.27
N ALA A 181 7.00 -7.81 11.50
CA ALA A 181 7.68 -8.37 12.67
C ALA A 181 6.89 -9.58 13.21
N ILE A 182 7.59 -10.64 13.61
CA ILE A 182 7.00 -11.93 13.99
C ILE A 182 7.71 -12.47 15.24
N ASP A 183 6.97 -12.58 16.34
CA ASP A 183 7.38 -13.21 17.59
C ASP A 183 6.91 -14.66 17.64
N LEU A 184 7.78 -15.56 17.18
CA LEU A 184 7.51 -17.01 17.09
C LEU A 184 7.37 -17.67 18.47
N SER A 185 7.84 -17.01 19.54
CA SER A 185 7.65 -17.46 20.92
C SER A 185 6.26 -17.16 21.49
N ARG A 186 5.53 -16.23 20.86
CA ARG A 186 4.17 -15.81 21.23
C ARG A 186 3.08 -16.25 20.24
N LEU A 187 3.47 -16.73 19.07
CA LEU A 187 2.57 -17.19 18.02
C LEU A 187 1.70 -18.37 18.51
N ASN A 188 0.39 -18.24 18.32
CA ASN A 188 -0.58 -19.28 18.69
C ASN A 188 -0.23 -20.64 18.05
N PRO A 189 -0.09 -21.74 18.83
CA PRO A 189 0.28 -23.08 18.31
C PRO A 189 -0.67 -23.71 17.27
N SER A 190 -1.85 -23.13 17.02
CA SER A 190 -2.68 -23.50 15.86
C SER A 190 -2.08 -23.05 14.53
N ILE A 191 -1.39 -21.90 14.53
CA ILE A 191 -0.75 -21.32 13.36
C ILE A 191 0.56 -22.05 13.07
N THR A 192 0.69 -22.53 11.84
CA THR A 192 1.86 -23.30 11.39
C THR A 192 2.49 -22.75 10.12
N ARG A 193 1.94 -21.65 9.59
CA ARG A 193 2.37 -20.98 8.36
C ARG A 193 1.96 -19.50 8.41
N ILE A 194 2.83 -18.63 7.89
CA ILE A 194 2.57 -17.21 7.65
C ILE A 194 2.93 -16.95 6.18
N VAL A 195 1.94 -16.55 5.37
CA VAL A 195 2.10 -16.33 3.92
C VAL A 195 2.15 -14.84 3.63
N PHE A 196 3.22 -14.37 2.98
CA PHE A 196 3.34 -12.98 2.53
C PHE A 196 2.86 -12.83 1.10
N VAL A 197 1.98 -11.86 0.86
CA VAL A 197 1.39 -11.60 -0.46
C VAL A 197 1.52 -10.12 -0.79
N LEU A 198 2.06 -9.83 -1.98
CA LEU A 198 2.02 -8.50 -2.59
C LEU A 198 0.74 -8.37 -3.42
N THR A 199 0.01 -7.27 -3.29
CA THR A 199 -1.19 -6.97 -4.08
C THR A 199 -1.09 -5.58 -4.68
N ILE A 200 -1.48 -5.40 -5.96
CA ILE A 200 -1.65 -4.07 -6.54
C ILE A 200 -3.06 -3.56 -6.22
N ASN A 201 -3.16 -2.40 -5.58
CA ASN A 201 -4.43 -1.78 -5.20
C ASN A 201 -5.22 -1.30 -6.44
N ASP A 202 -6.54 -1.51 -6.46
CA ASP A 202 -7.45 -1.23 -7.60
C ASP A 202 -7.01 -1.83 -8.96
N ALA A 203 -6.19 -2.89 -8.98
CA ALA A 203 -5.50 -3.35 -10.20
C ALA A 203 -6.41 -3.56 -11.42
N PHE A 204 -7.57 -4.20 -11.23
CA PHE A 204 -8.54 -4.42 -12.31
C PHE A 204 -9.09 -3.11 -12.91
N SER A 205 -9.50 -2.15 -12.08
CA SER A 205 -10.13 -0.91 -12.55
C SER A 205 -9.10 0.04 -13.19
N LYS A 206 -7.88 0.07 -12.65
CA LYS A 206 -6.75 0.87 -13.16
C LYS A 206 -5.95 0.15 -14.27
N ARG A 207 -6.30 -1.10 -14.62
CA ARG A 207 -5.61 -1.98 -15.60
C ARG A 207 -4.12 -2.20 -15.31
N LEU A 208 -3.77 -2.28 -14.03
CA LEU A 208 -2.41 -2.50 -13.54
C LEU A 208 -2.11 -3.99 -13.41
N ASN A 209 -0.84 -4.37 -13.47
CA ASN A 209 -0.39 -5.76 -13.37
C ASN A 209 1.09 -5.84 -12.94
N PHE A 210 1.54 -7.03 -12.57
CA PHE A 210 2.91 -7.26 -12.10
C PHE A 210 3.97 -7.03 -13.17
N GLY A 211 3.64 -7.07 -14.47
CA GLY A 211 4.55 -6.61 -15.52
C GLY A 211 5.00 -5.14 -15.38
N MET A 212 4.23 -4.32 -14.65
CA MET A 212 4.54 -2.93 -14.32
C MET A 212 5.35 -2.76 -13.02
N ILE A 213 5.69 -3.85 -12.34
CA ILE A 213 6.53 -3.89 -11.13
C ILE A 213 7.93 -4.37 -11.54
N GLU A 214 8.95 -4.04 -10.75
CA GLU A 214 10.31 -4.58 -10.84
C GLU A 214 10.95 -4.64 -9.44
N ASP A 215 12.16 -5.20 -9.34
CA ASP A 215 12.98 -5.24 -8.12
C ASP A 215 12.24 -5.74 -6.86
N ALA A 216 11.23 -6.59 -7.01
CA ALA A 216 10.42 -7.08 -5.90
C ALA A 216 11.18 -8.14 -5.11
N TYR A 217 11.31 -7.95 -3.79
CA TYR A 217 12.03 -8.85 -2.90
C TYR A 217 11.36 -9.01 -1.53
N VAL A 218 11.74 -10.09 -0.85
CA VAL A 218 11.51 -10.31 0.57
C VAL A 218 12.82 -10.79 1.22
N ARG A 219 13.12 -10.29 2.41
CA ARG A 219 14.23 -10.76 3.24
C ARG A 219 13.77 -10.99 4.67
N ILE A 220 14.15 -12.13 5.24
CA ILE A 220 13.86 -12.49 6.63
C ILE A 220 15.10 -12.18 7.45
N LEU A 221 14.98 -11.25 8.40
CA LEU A 221 16.02 -10.89 9.35
C LEU A 221 15.77 -11.56 10.71
N ASP A 222 16.85 -11.88 11.41
CA ASP A 222 16.86 -12.08 12.85
C ASP A 222 16.58 -10.74 13.54
N ALA A 223 15.52 -10.64 14.34
CA ALA A 223 15.07 -9.35 14.88
C ALA A 223 15.84 -8.88 16.14
N ALA A 224 16.81 -9.67 16.62
CA ALA A 224 17.70 -9.28 17.72
C ALA A 224 19.04 -8.70 17.23
N SER A 225 19.43 -9.02 15.98
CA SER A 225 20.71 -8.63 15.38
C SER A 225 20.59 -7.92 14.03
N ASP A 226 19.38 -7.79 13.47
CA ASP A 226 19.08 -7.36 12.09
C ASP A 226 19.84 -8.14 10.99
N ARG A 227 20.43 -9.29 11.35
CA ARG A 227 21.16 -10.17 10.44
C ARG A 227 20.19 -10.89 9.50
N GLU A 228 20.43 -10.78 8.20
CA GLU A 228 19.66 -11.52 7.21
C GLU A 228 19.87 -13.04 7.35
N LEU A 229 18.77 -13.77 7.50
CA LEU A 229 18.73 -15.24 7.53
C LEU A 229 18.56 -15.81 6.11
N VAL A 230 17.71 -15.16 5.30
CA VAL A 230 17.47 -15.52 3.89
C VAL A 230 16.84 -14.34 3.15
N SER A 231 17.11 -14.23 1.85
CA SER A 231 16.45 -13.30 0.94
C SER A 231 15.98 -13.98 -0.34
N PHE A 232 14.97 -13.42 -1.01
CA PHE A 232 14.49 -13.85 -2.31
C PHE A 232 14.15 -12.62 -3.15
N VAL A 233 14.74 -12.55 -4.35
CA VAL A 233 14.39 -11.58 -5.40
C VAL A 233 13.51 -12.27 -6.42
N MET A 234 12.45 -11.60 -6.84
CA MET A 234 11.58 -12.09 -7.89
C MET A 234 12.10 -11.68 -9.27
N ASP A 235 12.18 -12.67 -10.16
CA ASP A 235 12.60 -12.59 -11.56
C ASP A 235 11.41 -12.70 -12.54
N GLU A 236 10.34 -13.38 -12.14
CA GLU A 236 9.14 -13.61 -12.95
C GLU A 236 8.04 -12.54 -12.74
N TYR A 237 7.74 -11.77 -13.79
CA TYR A 237 6.70 -10.72 -13.80
C TYR A 237 5.78 -10.89 -15.02
N TYR A 238 4.46 -10.83 -14.82
CA TYR A 238 3.48 -11.14 -15.89
C TYR A 238 2.34 -10.12 -15.98
N SER A 239 1.83 -9.91 -17.20
CA SER A 239 0.77 -8.95 -17.51
C SER A 239 -0.65 -9.38 -17.10
N ASN A 240 -0.85 -10.68 -16.85
CA ASN A 240 -2.10 -11.28 -16.37
C ASN A 240 -2.13 -11.50 -14.84
N VAL A 241 -1.11 -11.04 -14.12
CA VAL A 241 -0.97 -11.21 -12.66
C VAL A 241 -1.18 -9.87 -11.97
N ILE A 242 -1.99 -9.87 -10.90
CA ILE A 242 -2.30 -8.65 -10.11
C ILE A 242 -2.03 -8.82 -8.60
N SER A 243 -1.72 -10.04 -8.16
CA SER A 243 -1.16 -10.31 -6.84
C SER A 243 -0.19 -11.48 -6.87
N MET A 244 0.69 -11.55 -5.87
CA MET A 244 1.88 -12.39 -5.88
C MET A 244 2.16 -12.95 -4.49
N MET A 245 2.07 -14.27 -4.33
CA MET A 245 2.58 -14.97 -3.14
C MET A 245 4.10 -15.02 -3.25
N ILE A 246 4.80 -14.07 -2.62
CA ILE A 246 6.26 -13.94 -2.74
C ILE A 246 6.99 -15.04 -1.95
N GLY A 247 6.49 -15.38 -0.75
CA GLY A 247 7.01 -16.49 0.05
C GLY A 247 6.20 -16.73 1.33
N GLU A 248 6.60 -17.76 2.08
CA GLU A 248 5.98 -18.14 3.35
C GLU A 248 7.05 -18.48 4.40
N VAL A 249 6.74 -18.24 5.68
CA VAL A 249 7.43 -18.85 6.83
C VAL A 249 6.53 -19.95 7.40
N TYR A 250 7.06 -21.16 7.57
CA TYR A 250 6.25 -22.32 7.99
C TYR A 250 7.01 -23.25 8.95
N LEU A 251 6.27 -23.89 9.84
CA LEU A 251 6.75 -24.83 10.83
C LEU A 251 6.75 -26.25 10.25
N HIS A 252 7.89 -26.92 10.30
CA HIS A 252 8.04 -28.29 9.79
C HIS A 252 9.02 -29.07 10.67
N ASN A 253 8.53 -30.15 11.30
CA ASN A 253 9.31 -31.02 12.20
C ASN A 253 10.09 -30.22 13.27
N GLY A 254 9.40 -29.34 13.99
CA GLY A 254 9.98 -28.49 15.04
C GLY A 254 10.90 -27.36 14.57
N ASN A 255 11.04 -27.15 13.26
CA ASN A 255 11.92 -26.15 12.67
C ASN A 255 11.12 -25.14 11.84
N TRP A 256 11.44 -23.85 11.97
CA TRP A 256 10.90 -22.81 11.11
C TRP A 256 11.72 -22.70 9.82
N LYS A 257 11.02 -22.67 8.69
CA LYS A 257 11.61 -22.61 7.36
C LYS A 257 10.97 -21.49 6.57
N PHE A 258 11.75 -20.84 5.72
CA PHE A 258 11.25 -19.98 4.66
C PHE A 258 11.15 -20.76 3.36
N ASN A 259 10.08 -20.56 2.60
CA ASN A 259 9.91 -21.10 1.26
C ASN A 259 9.68 -19.92 0.30
N ALA A 260 10.61 -19.72 -0.64
CA ALA A 260 10.46 -18.73 -1.70
C ALA A 260 9.50 -19.25 -2.76
N ILE A 261 8.48 -18.49 -3.12
CA ILE A 261 7.37 -19.00 -3.93
C ILE A 261 7.21 -18.23 -5.24
N GLY A 262 7.13 -16.90 -5.22
CA GLY A 262 6.97 -16.08 -6.42
C GLY A 262 5.82 -16.56 -7.34
N ASN A 263 4.68 -16.98 -6.79
CA ASN A 263 3.53 -17.45 -7.58
C ASN A 263 2.46 -16.36 -7.70
N GLY A 264 2.29 -15.87 -8.93
CA GLY A 264 1.33 -14.83 -9.26
C GLY A 264 -0.05 -15.36 -9.63
N VAL A 265 -1.10 -14.61 -9.32
CA VAL A 265 -2.49 -14.92 -9.69
C VAL A 265 -3.27 -13.71 -10.21
N ALA A 266 -4.32 -13.99 -10.99
CA ALA A 266 -5.31 -13.04 -11.47
C ALA A 266 -6.43 -12.81 -10.43
N LYS A 267 -6.06 -12.55 -9.18
CA LYS A 267 -6.98 -12.30 -8.04
C LYS A 267 -6.51 -11.08 -7.27
N ASP A 268 -7.45 -10.23 -6.88
CA ASP A 268 -7.24 -9.12 -5.97
C ASP A 268 -7.24 -9.59 -4.50
N LEU A 269 -7.19 -8.64 -3.56
CA LEU A 269 -7.16 -8.92 -2.13
C LEU A 269 -8.43 -9.66 -1.65
N GLU A 270 -9.61 -9.36 -2.19
CA GLU A 270 -10.84 -10.11 -1.88
C GLU A 270 -10.74 -11.56 -2.37
N GLY A 271 -10.28 -11.75 -3.62
CA GLY A 271 -10.05 -13.05 -4.22
C GLY A 271 -9.00 -13.90 -3.50
N LEU A 272 -8.08 -13.27 -2.74
CA LEU A 272 -7.11 -13.89 -1.84
C LEU A 272 -7.69 -14.15 -0.44
N CYS A 273 -8.47 -13.23 0.12
CA CYS A 273 -9.21 -13.43 1.37
C CYS A 273 -10.05 -14.72 1.29
N GLY A 274 -10.82 -14.90 0.22
CA GLY A 274 -11.57 -16.14 -0.03
C GLY A 274 -10.68 -17.38 -0.24
N LEU A 275 -9.48 -17.22 -0.81
CA LEU A 275 -8.51 -18.33 -0.96
C LEU A 275 -8.03 -18.84 0.40
N TYR A 276 -7.79 -17.95 1.37
CA TYR A 276 -7.33 -18.30 2.72
C TYR A 276 -8.46 -18.43 3.77
N GLY A 277 -9.71 -18.19 3.38
CA GLY A 277 -10.88 -18.40 4.25
C GLY A 277 -11.30 -17.19 5.09
N VAL A 278 -10.71 -16.01 4.87
CA VAL A 278 -11.16 -14.74 5.48
C VAL A 278 -12.56 -14.42 4.97
N GLN A 279 -13.49 -14.19 5.88
CA GLN A 279 -14.88 -13.84 5.61
C GLN A 279 -15.00 -12.34 5.37
N VAL A 280 -14.84 -11.92 4.12
CA VAL A 280 -14.98 -10.52 3.69
C VAL A 280 -16.42 -10.20 3.32
N LYS A 281 -16.93 -9.06 3.80
CA LYS A 281 -18.28 -8.58 3.48
C LYS A 281 -18.29 -7.85 2.14
N GLN A 282 -18.86 -8.48 1.11
CA GLN A 282 -19.17 -7.80 -0.16
C GLN A 282 -20.13 -6.63 0.09
N THR A 283 -19.84 -5.49 -0.55
CA THR A 283 -20.47 -4.18 -0.33
C THR A 283 -20.71 -3.49 -1.66
#